data_AF-A0A383CQL1-F1
#
_entry.id   AF-A0A383CQL1-F1
#
_cell.length_a   1.000
_cell.length_b   1.000
_cell.length_c   1.000
_cell.angle_alpha   90.00
_cell.angle_beta   90.00
_cell.angle_gamma   90.00
#
_symmetry.space_group_name_H-M   'P 1'
#
loop_
_entity.id
_entity.type
_entity.pdbx_description
1 polymer ?
#
loop_
_entity_poly.entity_id
_entity_poly.type
_entity_poly.pdbx_seq_one_letter_code
_entity_poly.pdbx_strand_id
1 'polypeptide(L)' 'TKSKRHEPMMIVLEYGKGKIFHTPMGHQNGKSLQCVGFITTMNRACEWLATGKVTTKIPRSFPTVDKVSVVE' A
#
# COMPACT_ATOMS: atom_id res chain seq x y z
N THR A 1 9.24 22.90 7.02
CA THR A 1 10.13 22.31 5.99
C THR A 1 10.00 20.80 6.04
N LYS A 2 9.87 20.10 4.89
CA LYS A 2 9.86 18.62 4.87
C LYS A 2 11.24 18.09 5.29
N SER A 3 11.29 16.93 5.95
CA SER A 3 12.51 16.38 6.58
C SER A 3 13.66 16.05 5.60
N LYS A 4 13.39 15.96 4.29
CA LYS A 4 14.32 15.49 3.23
C LYS A 4 14.91 14.10 3.46
N ARG A 5 14.36 13.33 4.39
CA ARG A 5 14.78 11.97 4.67
C ARG A 5 13.99 10.99 3.81
N HIS A 6 14.56 9.82 3.59
CA HIS A 6 13.82 8.68 3.05
C HIS A 6 13.02 8.06 4.20
N GLU A 7 11.76 8.48 4.35
CA GLU A 7 10.87 8.03 5.41
C GLU A 7 10.23 6.68 5.04
N PRO A 8 10.05 5.75 6.01
CA PRO A 8 9.39 4.48 5.76
C PRO A 8 7.90 4.70 5.43
N MET A 9 7.48 4.26 4.24
CA MET A 9 6.09 4.41 3.78
C MET A 9 5.28 3.11 3.82
N MET A 10 5.93 1.95 3.72
CA MET A 10 5.27 0.65 3.81
C MET A 10 6.24 -0.31 4.49
N ILE A 11 5.86 -0.79 5.65
CA ILE A 11 6.70 -1.66 6.47
C ILE A 11 5.89 -2.84 6.99
N VAL A 12 6.59 -3.95 7.24
CA VAL A 12 6.05 -5.10 7.97
C VAL A 12 6.72 -5.15 9.33
N LEU A 13 5.92 -5.32 10.37
CA LEU A 13 6.34 -5.44 11.75
C LEU A 13 5.83 -6.74 12.34
N GLU A 14 6.50 -7.23 13.37
CA GLU A 14 6.06 -8.38 14.15
C GLU A 14 5.80 -7.94 15.59
N TYR A 15 4.69 -8.41 16.16
CA TYR A 15 4.36 -8.19 17.56
C TYR A 15 3.79 -9.46 18.18
N GLY A 16 4.56 -10.08 19.07
CA GLY A 16 4.27 -11.41 19.59
C GLY A 16 4.19 -12.42 18.44
N LYS A 17 3.03 -13.07 18.28
CA LYS A 17 2.77 -14.01 17.18
C LYS A 17 2.13 -13.35 15.96
N GLY A 18 1.83 -12.05 16.02
CA GLY A 18 1.14 -11.31 14.97
C GLY A 18 2.10 -10.67 13.97
N LYS A 19 1.67 -10.58 12.70
CA LYS A 19 2.30 -9.78 11.65
C LYS A 19 1.45 -8.56 11.36
N ILE A 20 2.08 -7.42 11.17
CA ILE A 20 1.44 -6.12 10.97
C ILE A 20 1.99 -5.49 9.70
N PHE A 21 1.12 -5.15 8.75
CA PHE A 21 1.46 -4.25 7.66
C PHE A 21 1.08 -2.83 8.06
N HIS A 22 2.04 -1.90 7.99
CA HIS A 22 1.84 -0.50 8.34
C HIS A 22 2.15 0.41 7.15
N THR A 23 1.26 1.37 6.90
CA THR A 23 1.44 2.44 5.91
C THR A 23 0.82 3.74 6.43
N PRO A 24 1.50 4.89 6.34
CA PRO A 24 0.94 6.19 6.70
C PRO A 24 0.15 6.82 5.53
N MET A 25 0.03 6.14 4.39
CA MET A 25 -0.71 6.61 3.22
C MET A 25 -2.24 6.47 3.41
N GLY A 26 -3.02 7.19 2.58
CA GLY A 26 -4.49 7.09 2.59
C GLY A 26 -5.22 8.34 3.13
N HIS A 27 -4.54 9.48 3.22
CA HIS A 27 -5.09 10.75 3.66
C HIS A 27 -6.22 11.29 2.75
N GLN A 28 -6.90 12.35 3.19
CA GLN A 28 -7.80 13.20 2.38
C GLN A 28 -9.17 12.57 2.04
N ASN A 29 -9.95 12.19 3.06
CA ASN A 29 -11.37 11.81 2.95
C ASN A 29 -11.71 10.90 1.75
N GLY A 30 -10.93 9.85 1.55
CA GLY A 30 -11.17 8.86 0.49
C GLY A 30 -10.49 9.13 -0.85
N LYS A 31 -10.03 10.36 -1.15
CA LYS A 31 -9.36 10.67 -2.44
C LYS A 31 -8.08 9.86 -2.64
N SER A 32 -7.21 9.79 -1.64
CA SER A 32 -5.98 9.00 -1.77
C SER A 32 -6.24 7.49 -1.79
N LEU A 33 -7.38 7.05 -1.24
CA LEU A 33 -7.77 5.64 -1.26
C LEU A 33 -8.19 5.17 -2.65
N GLN A 34 -8.54 6.08 -3.56
CA GLN A 34 -8.87 5.76 -4.95
C GLN A 34 -7.62 5.41 -5.80
N CYS A 35 -6.41 5.68 -5.32
CA CYS A 35 -5.20 5.32 -6.05
C CYS A 35 -5.10 3.80 -6.23
N VAL A 36 -4.97 3.35 -7.49
CA VAL A 36 -4.83 1.92 -7.82
C VAL A 36 -3.62 1.31 -7.12
N GLY A 37 -2.52 2.07 -6.96
CA GLY A 37 -1.34 1.61 -6.23
C GLY A 37 -1.60 1.38 -4.74
N PHE A 38 -2.38 2.26 -4.11
CA PHE A 38 -2.78 2.12 -2.71
C PHE A 38 -3.65 0.87 -2.54
N ILE A 39 -4.72 0.74 -3.34
CA ILE A 39 -5.65 -0.39 -3.30
C ILE A 39 -4.92 -1.71 -3.53
N THR A 40 -4.09 -1.77 -4.58
CA THR A 40 -3.35 -2.98 -4.94
C THR A 40 -2.43 -3.42 -3.80
N THR A 41 -1.71 -2.47 -3.18
CA THR A 41 -0.76 -2.83 -2.13
C THR A 41 -1.46 -3.22 -0.84
N MET A 42 -2.55 -2.54 -0.49
CA MET A 42 -3.38 -2.91 0.67
C MET A 42 -3.96 -4.32 0.53
N ASN A 43 -4.56 -4.64 -0.62
CA ASN A 43 -5.15 -5.95 -0.87
C ASN A 43 -4.11 -7.08 -0.86
N ARG A 44 -2.95 -6.86 -1.49
CA ARG A 44 -1.84 -7.83 -1.47
C ARG A 44 -1.28 -8.03 -0.07
N ALA A 45 -1.18 -6.97 0.73
CA ALA A 45 -0.74 -7.06 2.11
C ALA A 45 -1.75 -7.86 2.97
N CYS A 46 -3.05 -7.58 2.84
CA CYS A 46 -4.10 -8.35 3.51
C CYS A 46 -4.05 -9.83 3.14
N GLU A 47 -3.94 -10.16 1.85
CA GLU A 47 -3.83 -11.55 1.38
C GLU A 47 -2.60 -12.24 1.99
N TRP A 48 -1.45 -11.56 1.97
CA TRP A 48 -0.21 -12.09 2.53
C TRP A 48 -0.28 -12.30 4.03
N LEU A 49 -0.83 -11.34 4.78
CA LEU A 49 -0.97 -11.46 6.23
C LEU A 49 -1.88 -12.64 6.62
N ALA A 50 -2.94 -12.89 5.84
CA ALA A 50 -3.89 -13.95 6.12
C ALA A 50 -3.39 -15.34 5.69
N THR A 51 -2.65 -15.44 4.58
CA THR A 51 -2.37 -16.72 3.91
C THR A 51 -0.89 -17.05 3.76
N GLY A 52 0.00 -16.09 3.98
CA GLY A 52 1.42 -16.19 3.66
C GLY A 52 1.75 -16.15 2.17
N LYS A 53 0.76 -15.95 1.29
CA LYS A 53 0.93 -15.93 -0.17
C LYS A 53 0.36 -14.64 -0.76
N VAL A 54 0.82 -14.30 -1.96
CA VAL A 54 0.23 -13.24 -2.78
C VAL A 54 -0.07 -13.80 -4.15
N THR A 55 -1.35 -13.99 -4.46
CA THR A 55 -1.84 -14.52 -5.73
C THR A 55 -2.50 -13.45 -6.59
N THR A 56 -2.92 -12.34 -5.96
CA THR A 56 -3.45 -11.16 -6.67
C THR A 56 -2.42 -10.66 -7.68
N LYS A 57 -2.80 -10.50 -8.95
CA LYS A 57 -1.92 -9.95 -10.00
C LYS A 57 -1.78 -8.43 -9.86
N ILE A 58 -0.67 -7.88 -10.36
CA ILE A 58 -0.54 -6.42 -10.48
C ILE A 58 -1.47 -5.95 -11.63
N PRO A 59 -2.39 -5.00 -11.39
CA PRO A 59 -3.24 -4.47 -12.45
C PRO A 59 -2.43 -3.79 -13.56
N ARG A 60 -2.92 -3.86 -14.81
CA ARG A 60 -2.29 -3.12 -15.93
C ARG A 60 -2.31 -1.60 -15.73
N SER A 61 -3.26 -1.11 -14.95
CA SER A 61 -3.40 0.29 -14.55
C SER A 61 -2.57 0.68 -13.32
N PHE A 62 -1.65 -0.18 -12.85
CA PHE A 62 -0.79 0.20 -11.71
C PHE A 62 -0.01 1.49 -12.03
N PRO A 63 0.09 2.44 -11.07
CA PRO A 63 0.77 3.72 -11.32
C PRO A 63 2.25 3.52 -11.68
N THR A 64 2.78 4.47 -12.43
CA THR A 64 4.21 4.55 -12.77
C THR A 64 4.87 5.70 -12.01
N VAL A 65 6.18 5.85 -12.14
CA VAL A 65 6.93 6.97 -11.54
C VAL A 65 6.35 8.32 -11.97
N ASP A 66 5.90 8.42 -13.21
CA ASP A 66 5.47 9.70 -13.81
C ASP A 66 3.95 9.85 -13.93
N LYS A 67 3.17 8.80 -13.64
CA LYS A 67 1.72 8.79 -13.84
C LYS A 67 0.95 8.13 -12.72
N VAL A 68 0.06 8.90 -12.10
CA VAL A 68 -0.93 8.43 -11.12
C VAL A 68 -2.05 7.66 -11.85
N SER A 69 -2.57 6.62 -11.20
CA SER A 69 -3.79 5.94 -11.62
C SER A 69 -4.78 5.87 -10.46
N VAL A 70 -6.03 6.25 -10.73
CA VAL A 70 -7.14 6.23 -9.79
C VAL A 70 -8.27 5.37 -10.36
N VAL A 71 -9.04 4.73 -9.47
CA VAL A 71 -10.32 4.14 -9.85
C VAL A 71 -11.33 5.29 -9.99
N GLU A 72 -12.04 5.32 -11.12
CA GLU A 72 -13.16 6.26 -11.35
C GLU A 72 -14.39 5.88 -10.51
#